data_AF-A0A7S7Z7H5-F1
#
_entry.id   AF-A0A7S7Z7H5-F1
#
_cell.length_a   1.000
_cell.length_b   1.000
_cell.length_c   1.000
_cell.angle_alpha   90.00
_cell.angle_beta   90.00
_cell.angle_gamma   90.00
#
_symmetry.space_group_name_H-M   'P 1'
#
loop_
_entity.id
_entity.type
_entity.pdbx_description
1 polymer ?
#
loop_
_entity_poly.entity_id
_entity_poly.type
_entity_poly.pdbx_seq_one_letter_code
_entity_poly.pdbx_strand_id
1 'polypeptide(L)'
;MKDDQEEAFEKILSTQLGRTIDFVKFAETKNAALLTFSSAWIIGTINLLTGPNPLPLGYNVAFCVALPLFAVGGLVCILSFVPQVLAKFFEAEDDSMSLLYWGHIAQIPVARYHDRVTERYKPHDSHSVTERYLDDLCVQISVNARIANRKFTMFNMAAGCVFAAIFVLALPPIWWGIRAFTK
;
A
#
# COMPACT_ATOMS: atom_id res chain seq x y z
N MET A 1 25.78 11.94 28.50
CA MET A 1 25.97 12.62 27.19
C MET A 1 26.03 11.65 26.03
N LYS A 2 26.91 10.64 26.02
CA LYS A 2 26.96 9.64 24.92
C LYS A 2 25.71 8.74 24.92
N ASP A 3 25.31 8.25 26.09
CA ASP A 3 24.09 7.44 26.24
C ASP A 3 22.82 8.22 25.88
N ASP A 4 22.75 9.51 26.22
CA ASP A 4 21.64 10.40 25.84
C ASP A 4 21.51 10.55 24.32
N GLN A 5 22.64 10.55 23.59
CA GLN A 5 22.64 10.61 22.13
C GLN A 5 22.20 9.29 21.50
N GLU A 6 22.63 8.16 22.08
CA GLU A 6 22.23 6.81 21.64
C GLU A 6 20.72 6.59 21.85
N GLU A 7 20.16 6.98 22.99
CA GLU A 7 18.72 6.92 23.27
C GLU A 7 17.92 7.84 22.34
N ALA A 8 18.41 9.07 22.10
CA ALA A 8 17.75 9.99 21.20
C ALA A 8 17.72 9.45 19.76
N PHE A 9 18.80 8.83 19.31
CA PHE A 9 18.89 8.23 17.98
C PHE A 9 17.96 7.03 17.82
N GLU A 10 17.95 6.12 18.80
CA GLU A 10 17.03 4.97 18.85
C GLU A 10 15.57 5.42 18.80
N LYS A 11 15.22 6.45 19.58
CA LYS A 11 13.88 7.05 19.58
C LYS A 11 13.50 7.60 18.20
N ILE A 12 14.43 8.24 17.49
CA ILE A 12 14.20 8.71 16.12
C ILE A 12 13.89 7.52 15.21
N LEU A 13 14.72 6.47 15.23
CA LEU A 13 14.52 5.30 14.37
C LEU A 13 13.20 4.57 14.68
N SER A 14 12.91 4.32 15.95
CA SER A 14 11.65 3.70 16.39
C SER A 14 10.43 4.51 15.94
N THR A 15 10.50 5.85 16.06
CA THR A 15 9.45 6.75 15.56
C THR A 15 9.31 6.67 14.03
N GLN A 16 10.42 6.63 13.28
CA GLN A 16 10.37 6.50 11.82
C GLN A 16 9.83 5.16 11.38
N LEU A 17 10.14 4.07 12.08
CA LEU A 17 9.57 2.76 11.84
C LEU A 17 8.05 2.79 12.01
N GLY A 18 7.56 3.37 13.12
CA GLY A 18 6.12 3.56 13.35
C GLY A 18 5.44 4.33 12.23
N ARG A 19 6.00 5.49 11.84
CA ARG A 19 5.49 6.30 10.71
C ARG A 19 5.43 5.53 9.40
N THR A 20 6.44 4.71 9.14
CA THR A 20 6.52 3.94 7.89
C THR A 20 5.47 2.83 7.86
N ILE A 21 5.26 2.14 8.98
CA ILE A 21 4.17 1.16 9.15
C ILE A 21 2.81 1.83 8.93
N ASP A 22 2.62 3.04 9.47
CA ASP A 22 1.37 3.79 9.27
C ASP A 22 1.16 4.20 7.81
N PHE A 23 2.22 4.55 7.07
CA PHE A 23 2.13 4.77 5.63
C PHE A 23 1.71 3.52 4.85
N VAL A 24 2.18 2.33 5.25
CA VAL A 24 1.72 1.06 4.66
C VAL A 24 0.22 0.89 4.87
N LYS A 25 -0.26 1.02 6.11
CA LYS A 25 -1.70 0.89 6.45
C LYS A 25 -2.56 1.93 5.73
N PHE A 26 -2.05 3.16 5.61
CA PHE A 26 -2.76 4.22 4.91
C PHE A 26 -2.86 3.94 3.40
N ALA A 27 -1.78 3.44 2.78
CA ALA A 27 -1.80 3.02 1.39
C ALA A 27 -2.78 1.85 1.15
N GLU A 28 -2.89 0.91 2.09
CA GLU A 28 -3.88 -0.18 2.03
C GLU A 28 -5.32 0.35 2.12
N THR A 29 -5.56 1.28 3.04
CA THR A 29 -6.88 1.91 3.20
C THR A 29 -7.30 2.65 1.92
N LYS A 30 -6.37 3.36 1.28
CA LYS A 30 -6.62 4.04 -0.01
C LYS A 30 -6.96 3.06 -1.14
N ASN A 31 -6.21 1.98 -1.27
CA ASN A 31 -6.49 0.95 -2.28
C ASN A 31 -7.83 0.24 -2.00
N ALA A 32 -8.17 -0.03 -0.74
CA ALA A 32 -9.47 -0.62 -0.36
C ALA A 32 -10.65 0.30 -0.70
N ALA A 33 -10.51 1.60 -0.41
CA ALA A 33 -11.52 2.60 -0.74
C ALA A 33 -11.73 2.70 -2.27
N LEU A 34 -10.63 2.74 -3.03
CA LEU A 34 -10.69 2.83 -4.49
C LEU A 34 -11.25 1.55 -5.13
N LEU A 35 -10.95 0.38 -4.57
CA LEU A 35 -11.53 -0.90 -4.99
C LEU A 35 -13.04 -0.93 -4.76
N THR A 36 -13.51 -0.51 -3.58
CA THR A 36 -14.94 -0.42 -3.26
C THR A 36 -15.64 0.52 -4.23
N PHE A 37 -15.06 1.70 -4.47
CA PHE A 37 -15.59 2.68 -5.42
C PHE A 37 -15.66 2.13 -6.84
N SER A 38 -14.59 1.49 -7.32
CA SER A 38 -14.55 0.86 -8.64
C SER A 38 -15.57 -0.26 -8.77
N SER A 39 -15.76 -1.07 -7.73
CA SER A 39 -16.73 -2.17 -7.70
C SER A 39 -18.17 -1.65 -7.79
N ALA A 40 -18.49 -0.56 -7.08
CA ALA A 40 -19.80 0.09 -7.17
C ALA A 40 -20.08 0.60 -8.59
N TRP A 41 -19.09 1.22 -9.25
CA TRP A 41 -19.22 1.67 -10.63
C TRP A 41 -19.33 0.53 -11.64
N ILE A 42 -18.63 -0.58 -11.45
CA ILE A 42 -18.75 -1.78 -12.29
C ILE A 42 -20.20 -2.31 -12.22
N ILE A 43 -20.72 -2.51 -11.01
CA ILE A 43 -22.09 -3.01 -10.81
C ILE A 43 -23.11 -2.02 -11.39
N GLY A 44 -22.96 -0.72 -11.10
CA GLY A 44 -23.83 0.32 -11.63
C GLY A 44 -23.83 0.37 -13.16
N THR A 45 -22.65 0.25 -13.77
CA THR A 45 -22.49 0.25 -15.22
C THR A 45 -23.13 -0.99 -15.86
N ILE A 46 -22.92 -2.18 -15.29
CA ILE A 46 -23.54 -3.41 -15.78
C ILE A 46 -25.07 -3.28 -15.73
N ASN A 47 -25.63 -2.86 -14.60
CA ASN A 47 -27.07 -2.69 -14.43
C ASN A 47 -27.67 -1.69 -15.43
N LEU A 48 -26.96 -0.58 -15.71
CA LEU A 48 -27.39 0.41 -16.69
C LEU A 48 -27.32 -0.11 -18.13
N LEU A 49 -26.27 -0.87 -18.48
CA LEU A 49 -26.08 -1.42 -19.83
C LEU A 49 -27.02 -2.60 -20.13
N THR A 50 -27.38 -3.41 -19.14
CA THR A 50 -28.31 -4.53 -19.29
C THR A 50 -29.77 -4.14 -19.06
N GLY A 51 -30.04 -2.87 -18.78
CA GLY A 51 -31.38 -2.35 -18.57
C GLY A 51 -32.24 -2.45 -19.84
N PRO A 52 -33.58 -2.50 -19.70
CA PRO A 52 -34.49 -2.64 -20.84
C PRO A 52 -34.56 -1.39 -21.73
N ASN A 53 -34.18 -0.22 -21.19
CA ASN A 53 -34.24 1.05 -21.89
C ASN A 53 -32.85 1.44 -22.42
N PRO A 54 -32.75 1.93 -23.67
CA PRO A 54 -31.49 2.44 -24.19
C PRO A 54 -31.06 3.67 -23.41
N LEU A 55 -29.75 3.77 -23.12
CA LEU A 55 -29.21 4.93 -22.43
C LEU A 55 -29.25 6.17 -23.33
N PRO A 56 -29.65 7.34 -22.79
CA PRO A 56 -29.71 8.57 -23.56
C PRO A 56 -28.31 9.04 -23.97
N LEU A 57 -28.22 10.02 -24.87
CA LEU A 57 -26.99 10.76 -25.21
C LEU A 57 -25.78 9.90 -25.69
N GLY A 58 -25.98 8.63 -26.05
CA GLY A 58 -24.89 7.75 -26.47
C GLY A 58 -24.07 7.18 -25.31
N TYR A 59 -24.61 7.21 -24.08
CA TYR A 59 -23.94 6.66 -22.89
C TYR A 59 -23.59 5.17 -23.01
N ASN A 60 -24.27 4.40 -23.88
CA ASN A 60 -23.91 3.00 -24.16
C ASN A 60 -22.42 2.85 -24.51
N VAL A 61 -21.90 3.71 -25.39
CA VAL A 61 -20.48 3.64 -25.81
C VAL A 61 -19.56 4.05 -24.67
N ALA A 62 -19.91 5.14 -23.96
CA ALA A 62 -19.11 5.64 -22.85
C ALA A 62 -18.98 4.60 -21.72
N PHE A 63 -20.09 3.94 -21.36
CA PHE A 63 -20.09 2.88 -20.35
C PHE A 63 -19.33 1.63 -20.81
N CYS A 64 -19.42 1.23 -22.08
CA CYS A 64 -18.61 0.13 -22.62
C CYS A 64 -17.10 0.39 -22.55
N VAL A 65 -16.67 1.65 -22.64
CA VAL A 65 -15.25 2.04 -22.51
C VAL A 65 -14.85 2.23 -21.04
N ALA A 66 -15.73 2.80 -20.21
CA ALA A 66 -15.46 3.04 -18.79
C ALA A 66 -15.39 1.74 -17.97
N LEU A 67 -16.20 0.73 -18.31
CA LEU A 67 -16.26 -0.54 -17.59
C LEU A 67 -14.89 -1.27 -17.52
N PRO A 68 -14.17 -1.50 -18.63
CA PRO A 68 -12.81 -2.04 -18.59
C PRO A 68 -11.84 -1.19 -17.75
N LEU A 69 -11.95 0.14 -17.78
CA LEU A 69 -11.08 1.03 -17.01
C LEU A 69 -11.29 0.88 -15.50
N PHE A 70 -12.55 0.80 -15.05
CA PHE A 70 -12.86 0.48 -13.65
C PHE A 70 -12.38 -0.92 -13.27
N ALA A 71 -12.54 -1.91 -14.16
CA ALA A 71 -12.07 -3.27 -13.92
C ALA A 71 -10.54 -3.36 -13.77
N VAL A 72 -9.78 -2.68 -14.65
CA VAL A 72 -8.32 -2.59 -14.54
C VAL A 72 -7.92 -1.88 -13.25
N GLY A 73 -8.53 -0.73 -12.93
CA GLY A 73 -8.27 -0.02 -11.67
C GLY A 73 -8.53 -0.87 -10.43
N GLY A 74 -9.65 -1.62 -10.41
CA GLY A 74 -9.97 -2.58 -9.36
C GLY A 74 -8.96 -3.72 -9.26
N LEU A 75 -8.55 -4.30 -10.39
CA LEU A 75 -7.56 -5.38 -10.42
C LEU A 75 -6.20 -4.92 -9.89
N VAL A 76 -5.78 -3.70 -10.21
CA VAL A 76 -4.56 -3.10 -9.66
C VAL A 76 -4.67 -2.91 -8.13
N CYS A 77 -5.83 -2.49 -7.63
CA CYS A 77 -6.06 -2.40 -6.18
C CYS A 77 -5.95 -3.79 -5.52
N ILE A 78 -6.50 -4.84 -6.13
CA ILE A 78 -6.37 -6.23 -5.63
C ILE A 78 -4.90 -6.66 -5.62
N LEU A 79 -4.15 -6.40 -6.70
CA LEU A 79 -2.72 -6.72 -6.78
C LEU A 79 -1.86 -5.97 -5.74
N SER A 80 -2.34 -4.82 -5.24
CA SER A 80 -1.67 -4.08 -4.16
C SER A 80 -1.74 -4.77 -2.80
N PHE A 81 -2.72 -5.66 -2.60
CA PHE A 81 -2.86 -6.48 -1.40
C PHE A 81 -2.06 -7.77 -1.46
N VAL A 82 -1.65 -8.20 -2.66
CA VAL A 82 -0.85 -9.43 -2.80
C VAL A 82 0.45 -9.25 -2.00
N PRO A 83 0.65 -10.08 -0.95
CA PRO A 83 1.88 -10.05 -0.19
C PRO A 83 2.98 -10.41 -1.17
N GLN A 84 3.87 -9.46 -1.47
CA GLN A 84 5.13 -9.85 -2.07
C GLN A 84 5.83 -10.65 -1.00
N VAL A 85 5.92 -11.95 -1.23
CA VAL A 85 6.73 -12.84 -0.42
C VAL A 85 8.11 -12.20 -0.41
N LEU A 86 8.44 -11.58 0.71
CA LEU A 86 9.64 -10.77 0.94
C LEU A 86 10.90 -11.67 0.99
N ALA A 87 10.82 -12.86 0.41
CA ALA A 87 11.80 -13.94 0.47
C ALA A 87 12.98 -13.76 -0.49
N LYS A 88 13.12 -12.60 -1.16
CA LYS A 88 14.27 -12.32 -2.04
C LYS A 88 15.03 -11.03 -1.74
N PHE A 89 14.62 -10.25 -0.74
CA PHE A 89 15.27 -8.98 -0.42
C PHE A 89 15.95 -8.94 0.95
N PHE A 90 15.84 -10.02 1.74
CA PHE A 90 16.35 -10.07 3.11
C PHE A 90 17.10 -11.37 3.38
N GLU A 91 18.21 -11.56 2.68
CA GLU A 91 19.38 -12.10 3.35
C GLU A 91 20.17 -10.86 3.78
N ALA A 92 20.18 -10.57 5.09
CA ALA A 92 21.30 -9.82 5.62
C ALA A 92 22.55 -10.65 5.31
N GLU A 93 23.66 -10.00 5.00
CA GLU A 93 24.94 -10.67 4.67
C GLU A 93 25.45 -11.55 5.84
N ASP A 94 24.83 -11.41 7.02
CA ASP A 94 25.00 -12.22 8.20
C ASP A 94 23.72 -13.07 8.46
N ASP A 95 23.91 -14.37 8.68
CA ASP A 95 22.90 -15.43 8.94
C ASP A 95 22.10 -15.23 10.25
N SER A 96 22.08 -13.99 10.78
CA SER A 96 21.54 -13.66 12.09
C SER A 96 20.11 -13.13 11.99
N MET A 97 19.16 -14.02 12.28
CA MET A 97 17.73 -13.77 12.37
C MET A 97 17.40 -12.46 13.14
N SER A 98 16.97 -11.42 12.44
CA SER A 98 16.44 -10.17 13.03
C SER A 98 15.23 -10.43 13.92
N LEU A 99 15.29 -10.09 15.21
CA LEU A 99 14.18 -10.30 16.15
C LEU A 99 13.14 -9.18 16.11
N LEU A 100 13.26 -8.21 15.20
CA LEU A 100 12.20 -7.23 14.92
C LEU A 100 11.28 -7.71 13.79
N TYR A 101 11.74 -8.65 12.96
CA TYR A 101 10.94 -9.20 11.88
C TYR A 101 10.04 -10.33 12.38
N TRP A 102 8.73 -10.16 12.24
CA TRP A 102 7.75 -11.16 12.69
C TRP A 102 8.00 -12.56 12.09
N GLY A 103 8.50 -12.65 10.85
CA GLY A 103 8.76 -13.93 10.20
C GLY A 103 9.92 -14.71 10.81
N HIS A 104 10.91 -14.03 11.41
CA HIS A 104 11.97 -14.67 12.18
C HIS A 104 11.50 -14.98 13.60
N ILE A 105 10.76 -14.07 14.25
CA ILE A 105 10.18 -14.30 15.58
C ILE A 105 9.31 -15.57 15.59
N ALA A 106 8.50 -15.76 14.54
CA ALA A 106 7.62 -16.93 14.39
C ALA A 106 8.37 -18.27 14.36
N GLN A 107 9.67 -18.29 14.06
CA GLN A 107 10.50 -19.49 14.03
C GLN A 107 11.11 -19.82 15.41
N ILE A 108 10.99 -18.93 16.39
CA ILE A 108 11.59 -19.08 17.72
C ILE A 108 10.57 -19.65 18.69
N PRO A 109 10.87 -20.75 19.41
CA PRO A 109 10.00 -21.25 20.48
C PRO A 109 9.80 -20.19 21.56
N VAL A 110 8.56 -20.01 22.02
CA VAL A 110 8.18 -18.98 23.02
C VAL A 110 9.08 -19.03 24.26
N ALA A 111 9.39 -20.24 24.75
CA ALA A 111 10.25 -20.45 25.92
C ALA A 111 11.68 -19.90 25.75
N ARG A 112 12.15 -19.74 24.51
CA ARG A 112 13.51 -19.23 24.19
C ARG A 112 13.51 -17.78 23.71
N TYR A 113 12.35 -17.19 23.49
CA TYR A 113 12.26 -15.84 22.92
C TYR A 113 12.89 -14.79 23.83
N HIS A 114 12.57 -14.82 25.12
CA HIS A 114 13.12 -13.90 26.12
C HIS A 114 14.65 -13.94 26.15
N ASP A 115 15.23 -15.14 26.16
CA ASP A 115 16.67 -15.32 26.22
C ASP A 115 17.35 -14.81 24.96
N ARG A 116 16.77 -15.07 23.78
CA ARG A 116 17.29 -14.58 22.50
C ARG A 116 17.23 -13.06 22.36
N VAL A 117 16.14 -12.44 22.81
CA VAL A 117 16.00 -10.96 22.81
C VAL A 117 17.02 -10.34 23.76
N THR A 118 17.18 -10.92 24.95
CA THR A 118 18.15 -10.45 25.95
C THR A 118 19.58 -10.58 25.42
N GLU A 119 19.93 -11.72 24.84
CA GLU A 119 21.24 -11.96 24.25
C GLU A 119 21.56 -11.00 23.10
N ARG A 120 20.58 -10.71 22.24
CA ARG A 120 20.80 -9.90 21.03
C ARG A 120 20.76 -8.40 21.29
N TYR A 121 19.87 -7.93 22.17
CA TYR A 121 19.54 -6.50 22.28
C TYR A 121 19.83 -5.89 23.64
N LYS A 122 20.13 -6.67 24.69
CA LYS A 122 20.49 -6.09 25.98
C LYS A 122 21.85 -5.38 25.85
N PRO A 123 21.92 -4.06 26.09
CA PRO A 123 23.17 -3.34 26.01
C PRO A 123 24.11 -3.71 27.17
N HIS A 124 25.41 -3.56 26.96
CA HIS A 124 26.44 -3.69 28.00
C HIS A 124 26.53 -2.40 28.83
N ASP A 125 27.14 -2.45 30.02
CA ASP A 125 27.14 -1.41 31.07
C ASP A 125 27.61 0.01 30.65
N SER A 126 28.06 0.21 29.41
CA SER A 126 28.56 1.49 28.87
C SER A 126 27.78 2.01 27.64
N HIS A 127 26.64 1.39 27.31
CA HIS A 127 25.79 1.78 26.18
C HIS A 127 24.32 1.73 26.58
N SER A 128 23.49 2.58 25.97
CA SER A 128 22.04 2.52 26.17
C SER A 128 21.35 1.61 25.14
N VAL A 129 22.01 1.35 24.01
CA VAL A 129 21.45 0.56 22.90
C VAL A 129 22.51 -0.35 22.26
N THR A 130 22.09 -1.41 21.57
CA THR A 130 23.00 -2.23 20.78
C THR A 130 23.02 -1.77 19.32
N GLU A 131 24.19 -1.76 18.68
CA GLU A 131 24.33 -1.43 17.25
C GLU A 131 23.45 -2.33 16.38
N ARG A 132 23.42 -3.63 16.69
CA ARG A 132 22.54 -4.61 16.01
C ARG A 132 21.06 -4.25 16.08
N TYR A 133 20.59 -3.69 17.18
CA TYR A 133 19.20 -3.25 17.29
C TYR A 133 18.92 -2.04 16.38
N LEU A 134 19.85 -1.09 16.30
CA LEU A 134 19.75 0.06 15.38
C LEU A 134 19.78 -0.38 13.91
N ASP A 135 20.62 -1.36 13.56
CA ASP A 135 20.69 -1.95 12.23
C ASP A 135 19.38 -2.66 11.87
N ASP A 136 18.85 -3.47 12.79
CA ASP A 136 17.57 -4.15 12.64
C ASP A 136 16.42 -3.13 12.45
N LEU A 137 16.44 -2.00 13.17
CA LEU A 137 15.49 -0.90 12.96
C LEU A 137 15.63 -0.27 11.57
N CYS A 138 16.85 0.02 11.11
CA CYS A 138 17.11 0.60 9.79
C CYS A 138 16.63 -0.33 8.67
N VAL A 139 16.89 -1.62 8.80
CA VAL A 139 16.37 -2.67 7.91
C VAL A 139 14.85 -2.60 7.85
N GLN A 140 14.16 -2.65 9.00
CA GLN A 140 12.70 -2.59 9.05
C GLN A 140 12.12 -1.29 8.44
N ILE A 141 12.75 -0.14 8.68
CA ILE A 141 12.34 1.13 8.07
C ILE A 141 12.44 1.04 6.55
N SER A 142 13.58 0.60 6.03
CA SER A 142 13.82 0.47 4.58
C SER A 142 12.83 -0.50 3.92
N VAL A 143 12.58 -1.65 4.55
CA VAL A 143 11.58 -2.65 4.12
C VAL A 143 10.22 -2.00 3.97
N ASN A 144 9.71 -1.43 5.07
CA ASN A 144 8.36 -0.92 5.12
C ASN A 144 8.19 0.28 4.19
N ALA A 145 9.24 1.09 4.00
CA ALA A 145 9.23 2.22 3.08
C ALA A 145 9.08 1.76 1.63
N ARG A 146 9.79 0.69 1.24
CA ARG A 146 9.64 0.08 -0.09
C ARG A 146 8.23 -0.49 -0.31
N ILE A 147 7.68 -1.16 0.70
CA ILE A 147 6.30 -1.69 0.66
C ILE A 147 5.30 -0.53 0.50
N ALA A 148 5.42 0.52 1.32
CA ALA A 148 4.56 1.70 1.23
C ALA A 148 4.65 2.35 -0.15
N ASN A 149 5.86 2.60 -0.66
CA ASN A 149 6.07 3.23 -1.96
C ASN A 149 5.45 2.43 -3.11
N ARG A 150 5.60 1.10 -3.11
CA ARG A 150 4.96 0.22 -4.09
C ARG A 150 3.43 0.35 -4.02
N LYS A 151 2.83 0.27 -2.83
CA LYS A 151 1.38 0.38 -2.66
C LYS A 151 0.84 1.74 -3.09
N PHE A 152 1.56 2.83 -2.83
CA PHE A 152 1.21 4.16 -3.35
C PHE A 152 1.32 4.25 -4.87
N THR A 153 2.34 3.64 -5.47
CA THR A 153 2.50 3.59 -6.92
C THR A 153 1.33 2.86 -7.58
N MET A 154 0.93 1.72 -7.01
CA MET A 154 -0.25 0.96 -7.48
C MET A 154 -1.55 1.76 -7.29
N PHE A 155 -1.70 2.46 -6.15
CA PHE A 155 -2.83 3.36 -5.93
C PHE A 155 -2.90 4.45 -7.00
N ASN A 156 -1.79 5.12 -7.31
CA ASN A 156 -1.75 6.19 -8.32
C ASN A 156 -2.13 5.66 -9.71
N MET A 157 -1.64 4.47 -10.07
CA MET A 157 -1.98 3.81 -11.33
C MET A 157 -3.49 3.49 -11.39
N ALA A 158 -4.03 2.87 -10.34
CA ALA A 158 -5.46 2.55 -10.25
C ALA A 158 -6.33 3.82 -10.28
N ALA A 159 -5.93 4.87 -9.57
CA ALA A 159 -6.62 6.14 -9.54
C ALA A 159 -6.63 6.78 -10.93
N GLY A 160 -5.52 6.70 -11.67
CA GLY A 160 -5.44 7.15 -13.06
C GLY A 160 -6.46 6.44 -13.96
N CYS A 161 -6.60 5.11 -13.85
CA CYS A 161 -7.61 4.35 -14.58
C CYS A 161 -9.04 4.81 -14.22
N VAL A 162 -9.32 5.00 -12.93
CA VAL A 162 -10.63 5.46 -12.44
C VAL A 162 -10.96 6.87 -12.92
N PHE A 163 -9.99 7.80 -12.88
CA PHE A 163 -10.18 9.15 -13.40
C PHE A 163 -10.42 9.15 -14.91
N ALA A 164 -9.70 8.31 -15.67
CA ALA A 164 -9.95 8.14 -17.10
C ALA A 164 -11.37 7.61 -17.37
N ALA A 165 -11.85 6.65 -16.56
CA ALA A 165 -13.21 6.14 -16.67
C ALA A 165 -14.26 7.24 -16.43
N ILE A 166 -14.10 8.02 -15.36
CA ILE A 166 -14.99 9.16 -15.06
C ILE A 166 -14.95 10.20 -16.17
N PHE A 167 -13.77 10.51 -16.71
CA PHE A 167 -13.62 11.44 -17.81
C PHE A 167 -14.39 10.98 -19.06
N VAL A 168 -14.28 9.70 -19.42
CA VAL A 168 -15.05 9.10 -20.53
C VAL A 168 -16.55 9.23 -20.30
N LEU A 169 -17.03 9.00 -19.07
CA LEU A 169 -18.44 9.15 -18.72
C LEU A 169 -18.94 10.60 -18.76
N ALA A 170 -18.05 11.59 -18.62
CA ALA A 170 -18.41 13.00 -18.69
C ALA A 170 -18.54 13.53 -20.14
N LEU A 171 -18.00 12.83 -21.14
CA LEU A 171 -17.99 13.30 -22.54
C LEU A 171 -19.37 13.40 -23.21
N PRO A 172 -20.30 12.43 -23.08
CA PRO A 172 -21.59 12.48 -23.75
C PRO A 172 -22.42 13.77 -23.54
N PRO A 173 -22.61 14.28 -22.30
CA PRO A 173 -23.36 15.50 -22.08
C PRO A 173 -22.64 16.75 -22.60
N ILE A 174 -21.30 16.79 -22.52
CA ILE A 174 -20.49 17.90 -23.06
C ILE A 174 -20.65 17.96 -24.59
N TRP A 175 -20.51 16.81 -25.25
CA TRP A 175 -20.66 16.70 -26.70
C TRP A 175 -22.06 17.12 -27.16
N TRP A 176 -23.09 16.70 -26.41
CA TRP A 176 -24.47 17.09 -26.71
C TRP A 176 -24.71 18.59 -26.51
N GLY A 177 -24.19 19.18 -25.43
CA GLY A 177 -24.26 20.61 -25.17
C GLY A 177 -23.62 21.43 -26.28
N ILE A 178 -22.40 21.08 -26.71
CA ILE A 178 -21.71 21.76 -27.82
C ILE A 178 -22.56 21.70 -29.10
N ARG A 179 -23.10 20.52 -29.44
CA ARG A 179 -23.96 20.37 -30.62
C ARG A 179 -25.22 21.22 -30.54
N ALA A 180 -25.80 21.39 -29.36
CA ALA A 180 -27.00 22.21 -29.17
C ALA A 180 -26.72 23.72 -29.33
N PHE A 181 -25.53 24.21 -28.99
CA PHE A 181 -25.14 25.62 -29.19
C PHE A 181 -24.73 25.95 -30.63
N THR A 182 -24.32 24.97 -31.43
CA THR A 182 -23.94 25.16 -32.85
C THR A 182 -25.09 25.05 -33.84
N LYS A 183 -26.33 24.86 -33.38
CA LYS A 183 -27.55 24.87 -34.20
C LYS A 183 -28.38 26.11 -33.88
#